data_AF-V4B5L7-F1
#
_entry.id   AF-V4B5L7-F1
#
_cell.length_a   1.000
_cell.length_b   1.000
_cell.length_c   1.000
_cell.angle_alpha   90.00
_cell.angle_beta   90.00
_cell.angle_gamma   90.00
#
_symmetry.space_group_name_H-M   'P 1'
#
loop_
_entity.id
_entity.type
_entity.pdbx_description
1 polymer ?
#
loop_
_entity_poly.entity_id
_entity_poly.type
_entity_poly.pdbx_seq_one_letter_code
_entity_poly.pdbx_strand_id
1 'polypeptide(L)'
;MNHFQQIICLLSVILVVYFGFANGDKQCYVCRSYAEGEFYPHCPKDGDVNPQITWKENCTGHCFTRTDDLDDKLVYRGCSDSQWGLPDPLPPDGCYTYYLEVWCICNKNLCNGIAIGEGEIEFDAHIPKEIVSREFSISNSILCKPPVNFDEESI
;
A
#
# COMPACT_ATOMS: atom_id res chain seq x y z
N MET A 1 -14.27 -27.07 44.25
CA MET A 1 -13.58 -26.53 43.05
C MET A 1 -12.34 -27.36 42.83
N ASN A 2 -12.31 -28.15 41.75
CA ASN A 2 -11.24 -29.11 41.52
C ASN A 2 -9.95 -28.38 41.11
N HIS A 3 -8.84 -28.77 41.72
CA HIS A 3 -7.49 -28.26 41.48
C HIS A 3 -7.09 -28.23 39.98
N PHE A 4 -7.73 -29.10 39.19
CA PHE A 4 -7.56 -29.20 37.75
C PHE A 4 -8.13 -27.99 36.97
N GLN A 5 -9.22 -27.37 37.44
CA GLN A 5 -9.84 -26.22 36.77
C GLN A 5 -9.01 -24.93 36.95
N GLN A 6 -8.29 -24.78 38.07
CA GLN A 6 -7.42 -23.62 38.30
C GLN A 6 -6.16 -23.63 37.39
N ILE A 7 -5.62 -24.81 37.10
CA ILE A 7 -4.41 -24.96 36.26
C ILE A 7 -4.70 -24.60 34.79
N ILE A 8 -5.89 -24.96 34.28
CA ILE A 8 -6.29 -24.65 32.91
C ILE A 8 -6.48 -23.13 32.70
N CYS A 9 -7.08 -22.43 33.67
CA CYS A 9 -7.21 -20.97 33.60
C CYS A 9 -5.83 -20.26 33.61
N LEU A 10 -4.90 -20.70 34.46
CA LEU A 10 -3.56 -20.08 34.52
C LEU A 10 -2.75 -20.32 33.23
N LEU A 11 -2.82 -21.50 32.64
CA LEU A 11 -2.15 -21.79 31.36
C LEU A 11 -2.72 -20.98 30.19
N SER A 12 -4.04 -20.74 30.16
CA SER A 12 -4.66 -19.90 29.12
C SER A 12 -4.25 -18.42 29.21
N VAL A 13 -4.07 -17.88 30.42
CA VAL A 13 -3.61 -16.49 30.61
C VAL A 13 -2.14 -16.35 30.24
N ILE A 14 -1.30 -17.35 30.57
CA ILE A 14 0.13 -17.34 30.21
C ILE A 14 0.30 -17.41 28.69
N LEU A 15 -0.51 -18.20 27.98
CA LEU A 15 -0.42 -18.30 26.51
C LEU A 15 -0.75 -16.96 25.82
N VAL A 16 -1.78 -16.23 26.28
CA VAL A 16 -2.15 -14.92 25.69
C VAL A 16 -1.08 -13.84 25.94
N VAL A 17 -0.33 -13.92 27.05
CA VAL A 17 0.76 -12.96 27.35
C VAL A 17 2.02 -13.23 26.52
N TYR A 18 2.32 -14.49 26.17
CA TYR A 18 3.49 -14.81 25.32
C TYR A 18 3.27 -14.55 23.83
N PHE A 19 2.02 -14.55 23.35
CA PHE A 19 1.68 -14.12 21.98
C PHE A 19 1.30 -12.64 21.91
N GLY A 20 1.83 -11.82 22.82
CA GLY A 20 1.88 -10.37 22.66
C GLY A 20 2.71 -10.03 21.44
N PHE A 21 2.02 -9.87 20.31
CA PHE A 21 2.50 -9.48 19.00
C PHE A 21 3.75 -8.60 19.05
N ALA A 22 4.91 -9.20 18.77
CA ALA A 22 6.02 -8.47 18.17
C ALA A 22 5.62 -8.13 16.72
N ASN A 23 4.57 -7.34 16.54
CA ASN A 23 4.37 -6.58 15.32
C ASN A 23 5.38 -5.43 15.42
N GLY A 24 6.67 -5.75 15.27
CA GLY A 24 7.63 -4.71 14.93
C GLY A 24 7.07 -4.03 13.69
N ASP A 25 6.89 -2.72 13.75
CA ASP A 25 6.34 -1.95 12.65
C ASP A 25 7.09 -2.36 11.37
N LYS A 26 6.37 -2.92 10.39
CA LYS A 26 6.96 -3.32 9.11
C LYS A 26 7.60 -2.08 8.52
N GLN A 27 8.86 -2.15 8.14
CA GLN A 27 9.55 -1.04 7.50
C GLN A 27 9.66 -1.25 6.00
N CYS A 28 9.64 -0.17 5.24
CA CYS A 28 9.91 -0.17 3.80
C CYS A 28 11.06 0.79 3.51
N TYR A 29 11.82 0.52 2.45
CA TYR A 29 12.74 1.52 1.91
C TYR A 29 11.94 2.66 1.28
N VAL A 30 12.39 3.89 1.53
CA VAL A 30 11.82 5.09 0.92
C VAL A 30 12.92 5.83 0.19
N CYS A 31 12.82 5.90 -1.12
CA CYS A 31 13.79 6.60 -1.95
C CYS A 31 13.23 6.89 -3.34
N ARG A 32 13.94 7.76 -4.05
CA ARG A 32 13.77 8.00 -5.48
C ARG A 32 15.14 8.01 -6.15
N SER A 33 15.24 7.45 -7.34
CA SER A 33 16.49 7.40 -8.11
C SER A 33 16.81 8.72 -8.82
N TYR A 34 15.83 9.62 -8.97
CA TYR A 34 16.05 10.90 -9.63
C TYR A 34 15.13 11.97 -9.04
N ALA A 35 15.67 13.18 -8.86
CA ALA A 35 14.88 14.38 -8.65
C ALA A 35 15.68 15.64 -8.93
N GLU A 36 14.98 16.69 -9.36
CA GLU A 36 15.57 18.03 -9.57
C GLU A 36 16.79 18.03 -10.49
N GLY A 37 16.86 17.08 -11.43
CA GLY A 37 17.98 16.95 -12.36
C GLY A 37 19.11 16.04 -11.88
N GLU A 38 19.06 15.57 -10.63
CA GLU A 38 20.11 14.78 -9.99
C GLU A 38 19.73 13.30 -9.86
N PHE A 39 20.68 12.41 -10.14
CA PHE A 39 20.54 10.96 -9.98
C PHE A 39 21.07 10.51 -8.61
N TYR A 40 20.27 9.70 -7.91
CA TYR A 40 20.56 9.17 -6.59
C TYR A 40 20.83 7.67 -6.67
N PRO A 41 22.11 7.23 -6.54
CA PRO A 41 22.49 5.83 -6.77
C PRO A 41 22.03 4.87 -5.68
N HIS A 42 21.47 5.37 -4.57
CA HIS A 42 21.01 4.54 -3.46
C HIS A 42 19.67 3.85 -3.72
N CYS A 43 18.97 4.22 -4.81
CA CYS A 43 17.67 3.69 -5.18
C CYS A 43 17.69 3.04 -6.59
N PRO A 44 18.53 2.02 -6.85
CA PRO A 44 18.69 1.48 -8.20
C PRO A 44 17.40 0.79 -8.70
N LYS A 45 17.21 0.80 -10.03
CA LYS A 45 16.18 0.02 -10.74
C LYS A 45 16.55 -1.46 -10.76
N ASP A 46 17.74 -1.76 -11.29
CA ASP A 46 18.22 -3.11 -11.60
C ASP A 46 19.14 -3.69 -10.52
N GLY A 47 18.91 -3.32 -9.26
CA GLY A 47 19.78 -3.77 -8.18
C GLY A 47 19.19 -3.62 -6.80
N ASP A 48 19.96 -4.06 -5.82
CA ASP A 48 19.58 -3.99 -4.42
C ASP A 48 19.80 -2.58 -3.86
N VAL A 49 18.83 -2.13 -3.06
CA VAL A 49 18.90 -0.89 -2.30
C VAL A 49 20.03 -0.99 -1.27
N ASN A 50 20.85 0.06 -1.16
CA ASN A 50 21.88 0.10 -0.13
C ASN A 50 21.24 0.35 1.26
N PRO A 51 21.25 -0.62 2.18
CA PRO A 51 20.52 -0.55 3.44
C PRO A 51 21.13 0.43 4.47
N GLN A 52 22.35 0.92 4.22
CA GLN A 52 23.09 1.80 5.13
C GLN A 52 22.78 3.28 4.91
N ILE A 53 22.41 3.65 3.68
CA ILE A 53 22.20 5.05 3.28
C ILE A 53 20.76 5.36 2.90
N THR A 54 19.96 4.33 2.61
CA THR A 54 18.56 4.51 2.21
C THR A 54 17.66 4.64 3.43
N TRP A 55 16.78 5.64 3.40
CA TRP A 55 15.80 5.86 4.45
C TRP A 55 14.83 4.69 4.58
N LYS A 56 14.41 4.42 5.81
CA LYS A 56 13.45 3.37 6.16
C LYS A 56 12.30 4.01 6.92
N GLU A 57 11.08 3.70 6.52
CA GLU A 57 9.87 4.25 7.15
C GLU A 57 9.00 3.11 7.66
N ASN A 58 8.36 3.33 8.81
CA ASN A 58 7.36 2.42 9.37
C ASN A 58 6.10 2.47 8.50
N CYS A 59 5.59 1.30 8.12
CA CYS A 59 4.59 1.12 7.08
C CYS A 59 3.46 0.24 7.61
N THR A 60 2.24 0.79 7.63
CA THR A 60 1.03 0.03 7.99
C THR A 60 0.46 -0.70 6.79
N GLY A 61 0.61 -0.12 5.58
CA GLY A 61 0.26 -0.70 4.28
C GLY A 61 1.30 -1.70 3.74
N HIS A 62 1.38 -1.89 2.43
CA HIS A 62 2.41 -2.71 1.78
C HIS A 62 3.61 -1.86 1.37
N CYS A 63 4.79 -2.46 1.21
CA CYS A 63 5.89 -1.78 0.55
C CYS A 63 5.64 -1.78 -0.96
N PHE A 64 6.01 -0.70 -1.65
CA PHE A 64 5.99 -0.64 -3.10
C PHE A 64 7.35 -0.26 -3.69
N THR A 65 7.57 -0.68 -4.94
CA THR A 65 8.56 -0.13 -5.88
C THR A 65 7.82 0.16 -7.18
N ARG A 66 8.00 1.34 -7.76
CA ARG A 66 7.45 1.66 -9.08
C ARG A 66 8.51 2.26 -10.00
N THR A 67 8.37 2.05 -11.30
CA THR A 67 9.16 2.71 -12.33
C THR A 67 8.25 3.26 -13.42
N ASP A 68 8.68 4.32 -14.08
CA ASP A 68 8.02 4.85 -15.28
C ASP A 68 8.65 4.19 -16.51
N ASP A 69 7.84 3.57 -17.37
CA ASP A 69 8.34 2.94 -18.60
C ASP A 69 8.83 4.00 -19.62
N LEU A 70 8.44 5.27 -19.46
CA LEU A 70 8.91 6.37 -20.28
C LEU A 70 10.26 6.95 -19.81
N ASP A 71 10.63 6.72 -18.55
CA ASP A 71 11.93 7.12 -18.01
C ASP A 71 12.47 6.05 -17.05
N ASP A 72 13.30 5.17 -17.61
CA ASP A 72 13.99 4.11 -16.87
C ASP A 72 14.82 4.61 -15.67
N LYS A 73 15.12 5.91 -15.60
CA LYS A 73 15.83 6.51 -14.48
C LYS A 73 14.91 6.82 -13.31
N LEU A 74 13.60 6.72 -13.45
CA LEU A 74 12.62 6.99 -12.39
C LEU A 74 12.23 5.69 -11.71
N VAL A 75 12.68 5.56 -10.47
CA VAL A 75 12.33 4.50 -9.52
C VAL A 75 11.88 5.20 -8.26
N TYR A 76 10.74 4.79 -7.73
CA TYR A 76 10.24 5.23 -6.43
C TYR A 76 9.97 4.02 -5.56
N ARG A 77 10.42 4.07 -4.31
CA ARG A 77 10.17 3.05 -3.29
C ARG A 77 9.50 3.72 -2.12
N GLY A 78 8.51 3.07 -1.50
CA GLY A 78 7.80 3.64 -0.37
C GLY A 78 6.79 2.69 0.27
N CYS A 79 5.91 3.26 1.10
CA CYS A 79 4.79 2.55 1.70
C CYS A 79 3.47 2.92 1.00
N SER A 80 2.59 1.96 0.79
CA SER A 80 1.34 2.16 0.07
C SER A 80 0.33 3.03 0.81
N ASP A 81 0.45 3.18 2.13
CA ASP A 81 -0.46 4.01 2.94
C ASP A 81 -0.21 5.51 2.78
N SER A 82 1.00 5.91 2.36
CA SER A 82 1.36 7.28 2.03
C SER A 82 1.19 7.61 0.55
N GLN A 83 0.90 6.61 -0.28
CA GLN A 83 0.71 6.76 -1.73
C GLN A 83 -0.77 6.93 -2.07
N TRP A 84 -1.11 8.08 -2.64
CA TRP A 84 -2.47 8.36 -3.14
C TRP A 84 -2.73 7.68 -4.49
N GLY A 85 -4.02 7.35 -4.73
CA GLY A 85 -4.48 6.87 -6.05
C GLY A 85 -4.25 5.38 -6.31
N LEU A 86 -3.92 4.60 -5.29
CA LEU A 86 -3.86 3.15 -5.38
C LEU A 86 -5.26 2.53 -5.27
N PRO A 87 -5.55 1.45 -6.01
CA PRO A 87 -6.77 0.69 -5.82
C PRO A 87 -6.88 0.09 -4.41
N ASP A 88 -8.11 -0.03 -3.93
CA ASP A 88 -8.46 -0.67 -2.65
C ASP A 88 -9.51 -1.77 -2.89
N PRO A 89 -9.25 -3.04 -2.52
CA PRO A 89 -8.02 -3.56 -1.89
C PRO A 89 -6.81 -3.50 -2.83
N LEU A 90 -5.60 -3.53 -2.27
CA LEU A 90 -4.37 -3.72 -3.04
C LEU A 90 -4.28 -5.15 -3.59
N PRO A 91 -3.58 -5.36 -4.72
CA PRO A 91 -3.31 -6.70 -5.21
C PRO A 91 -2.39 -7.49 -4.25
N PRO A 92 -2.31 -8.82 -4.39
CA PRO A 92 -1.32 -9.64 -3.68
C PRO A 92 0.14 -9.21 -3.94
N ASP A 93 1.08 -9.83 -3.22
CA ASP A 93 2.51 -9.61 -3.47
C ASP A 93 2.88 -10.01 -4.91
N GLY A 94 3.55 -9.13 -5.64
CA GLY A 94 3.88 -9.32 -7.06
C GLY A 94 4.24 -8.03 -7.78
N CYS A 95 4.58 -8.14 -9.06
CA CYS A 95 4.80 -7.00 -9.96
C CYS A 95 3.70 -6.96 -11.02
N TYR A 96 3.24 -5.76 -11.31
CA TYR A 96 2.04 -5.50 -12.11
C TYR A 96 2.29 -4.31 -13.03
N THR A 97 1.62 -4.31 -14.18
CA THR A 97 1.54 -3.12 -15.03
C THR A 97 0.45 -2.22 -14.48
N TYR A 98 0.69 -0.92 -14.43
CA TYR A 98 -0.33 0.07 -14.09
C TYR A 98 -0.15 1.29 -15.00
N TYR A 99 -0.97 1.39 -16.03
CA TYR A 99 -0.79 2.35 -17.12
C TYR A 99 0.54 2.17 -17.88
N LEU A 100 1.47 3.11 -17.73
CA LEU A 100 2.81 3.10 -18.33
C LEU A 100 3.89 2.87 -17.26
N GLU A 101 3.51 2.29 -16.14
CA GLU A 101 4.40 2.06 -15.01
C GLU A 101 4.39 0.58 -14.63
N VAL A 102 5.52 0.08 -14.13
CA VAL A 102 5.56 -1.20 -13.41
C VAL A 102 5.53 -0.93 -11.92
N TRP A 103 4.65 -1.61 -11.21
CA TRP A 103 4.47 -1.52 -9.76
C TRP A 103 4.65 -2.89 -9.12
N CYS A 104 5.62 -3.00 -8.21
CA CYS A 104 5.83 -4.17 -7.38
C CYS A 104 5.38 -3.91 -5.95
N ILE A 105 4.49 -4.75 -5.43
CA ILE A 105 3.93 -4.70 -4.08
C ILE A 105 4.44 -5.89 -3.27
N CYS A 106 4.78 -5.67 -2.00
CA CYS A 106 5.15 -6.76 -1.10
C CYS A 106 4.83 -6.46 0.38
N ASN A 107 4.49 -7.50 1.14
CA ASN A 107 4.03 -7.39 2.53
C ASN A 107 5.02 -7.95 3.56
N LYS A 108 6.32 -7.73 3.35
CA LYS A 108 7.39 -8.15 4.27
C LYS A 108 8.29 -6.98 4.65
N ASN A 109 8.96 -7.08 5.79
CA ASN A 109 9.90 -6.05 6.24
C ASN A 109 11.01 -5.85 5.21
N LEU A 110 11.19 -4.62 4.73
CA LEU A 110 12.22 -4.18 3.78
C LEU A 110 12.22 -4.97 2.45
N CYS A 111 11.08 -5.52 2.05
CA CYS A 111 10.98 -6.38 0.87
C CYS A 111 11.13 -5.63 -0.45
N ASN A 112 10.84 -4.33 -0.47
CA ASN A 112 11.07 -3.45 -1.61
C ASN A 112 12.54 -3.03 -1.73
N GLY A 113 13.48 -3.88 -1.32
CA GLY A 113 14.92 -3.63 -1.38
C GLY A 113 15.61 -4.27 -2.59
N ILE A 114 14.92 -5.08 -3.38
CA ILE A 114 15.47 -5.82 -4.53
C ILE A 114 15.22 -5.08 -5.84
N ALA A 115 15.86 -5.54 -6.93
CA ALA A 115 15.59 -5.06 -8.28
C ALA A 115 14.09 -5.15 -8.61
N ILE A 116 13.58 -4.18 -9.38
CA ILE A 116 12.19 -4.21 -9.84
C ILE A 116 12.01 -5.38 -10.83
N GLY A 117 10.89 -6.10 -10.72
CA GLY A 117 10.53 -7.16 -11.65
C GLY A 117 9.78 -6.63 -12.87
N GLU A 118 9.24 -7.54 -13.66
CA GLU A 118 8.38 -7.23 -14.81
C GLU A 118 6.90 -7.36 -14.41
N GLY A 119 6.05 -6.48 -14.96
CA GLY A 119 4.61 -6.56 -14.83
C GLY A 119 3.98 -7.25 -16.03
N GLU A 120 3.23 -8.33 -15.80
CA GLU A 120 2.47 -9.04 -16.86
C GLU A 120 0.95 -8.90 -16.69
N ILE A 121 0.51 -8.49 -15.50
CA ILE A 121 -0.90 -8.41 -15.10
C ILE A 121 -1.20 -6.97 -14.69
N GLU A 122 -2.34 -6.43 -15.11
CA GLU A 122 -2.82 -5.10 -14.69
C GLU A 122 -3.03 -5.04 -13.16
N PHE A 123 -2.60 -3.94 -12.55
CA PHE A 123 -2.55 -3.75 -11.10
C PHE A 123 -3.93 -3.81 -10.43
N ASP A 124 -4.99 -3.45 -11.15
CA ASP A 124 -6.38 -3.46 -10.66
C ASP A 124 -7.18 -4.68 -11.14
N ALA A 125 -6.55 -5.65 -11.81
CA ALA A 125 -7.24 -6.80 -12.39
C ALA A 125 -7.92 -7.70 -11.34
N HIS A 126 -7.51 -7.62 -10.07
CA HIS A 126 -8.12 -8.36 -8.96
C HIS A 126 -9.41 -7.71 -8.44
N ILE A 127 -9.72 -6.47 -8.83
CA ILE A 127 -10.95 -5.78 -8.40
C ILE A 127 -12.12 -6.26 -9.26
N PRO A 128 -13.19 -6.81 -8.66
CA PRO A 128 -14.39 -7.18 -9.39
C PRO A 128 -15.01 -5.97 -10.10
N LYS A 129 -15.15 -6.05 -11.43
CA LYS A 129 -15.71 -4.97 -12.28
C LYS A 129 -17.11 -4.52 -11.86
N GLU A 130 -17.88 -5.41 -11.22
CA GLU A 130 -19.22 -5.10 -10.72
C GLU A 130 -19.21 -4.01 -9.62
N ILE A 131 -18.15 -3.95 -8.83
CA ILE A 131 -18.00 -2.96 -7.74
C ILE A 131 -17.75 -1.57 -8.31
N VAL A 132 -16.90 -1.47 -9.33
CA VAL A 132 -16.54 -0.21 -10.01
C VAL A 132 -17.77 0.47 -10.63
N SER A 133 -18.67 -0.31 -11.24
CA SER A 133 -19.89 0.24 -11.87
C SER A 133 -20.93 0.80 -10.88
N ARG A 134 -20.95 0.29 -9.64
CA ARG A 134 -21.93 0.72 -8.63
C ARG A 134 -21.53 2.03 -7.96
N GLU A 135 -20.25 2.25 -7.68
CA GLU A 135 -19.79 3.54 -7.11
C GLU A 135 -20.03 4.70 -8.09
N PHE A 136 -19.79 4.47 -9.38
CA PHE A 136 -20.08 5.47 -10.41
C PHE A 136 -21.58 5.79 -10.52
N SER A 137 -22.45 4.81 -10.26
CA SER A 137 -23.90 5.00 -10.26
C SER A 137 -24.41 5.74 -9.02
N ILE A 138 -23.80 5.52 -7.85
CA ILE A 138 -24.22 6.17 -6.60
C ILE A 138 -23.78 7.64 -6.58
N SER A 139 -22.57 7.95 -7.04
CA SER A 139 -22.07 9.33 -7.17
C SER A 139 -22.97 10.19 -8.07
N ASN A 140 -23.42 9.64 -9.19
CA ASN A 140 -24.33 10.33 -10.11
C ASN A 140 -25.78 10.45 -9.59
N SER A 141 -26.21 9.64 -8.63
CA SER A 141 -27.55 9.75 -8.04
C SER A 141 -27.67 10.86 -6.99
N ILE A 142 -26.55 11.27 -6.37
CA ILE A 142 -26.53 12.32 -5.33
C ILE A 142 -26.37 13.71 -5.95
N LEU A 143 -25.77 13.82 -7.13
CA LEU A 143 -25.52 15.10 -7.82
C LEU A 143 -26.69 15.61 -8.70
N CYS A 144 -27.84 14.93 -8.71
CA CYS A 144 -29.04 15.37 -9.41
C CYS A 144 -30.21 15.72 -8.47
N LYS A 145 -29.93 16.16 -7.24
CA LYS A 145 -30.94 16.99 -6.55
C LYS A 145 -30.86 18.39 -7.14
N PRO A 146 -31.94 18.88 -7.81
CA PRO A 146 -31.98 20.28 -8.20
C PRO A 146 -31.78 21.15 -6.94
N PRO A 147 -31.10 22.30 -7.06
CA PRO A 147 -30.98 23.22 -5.94
C PRO A 147 -32.39 23.54 -5.42
N VAL A 148 -32.58 23.38 -4.11
CA VAL A 148 -33.79 23.81 -3.44
C VAL A 148 -33.89 25.31 -3.65
N ASN A 149 -34.90 25.75 -4.41
CA ASN A 149 -35.25 27.15 -4.54
C ASN A 149 -35.56 27.65 -3.12
N PHE A 150 -34.71 28.53 -2.60
CA PHE A 150 -35.06 29.34 -1.45
C PHE A 150 -35.99 30.42 -1.98
N ASP A 151 -37.29 30.18 -1.83
CA ASP A 151 -38.29 31.21 -2.08
C ASP A 151 -38.03 32.34 -1.06
N GLU A 152 -37.66 33.51 -1.58
CA GLU A 152 -37.73 34.78 -0.87
C GLU A 152 -39.19 35.05 -0.52
N GLU A 153 -39.56 34.81 0.73
CA GLU A 153 -40.82 35.25 1.28
C GLU A 153 -40.58 36.17 2.50
N SER A 154 -40.83 37.47 2.27
CA SER A 154 -41.32 38.47 3.23
C SER A 154 -40.31 38.96 4.30
N ILE A 155 -40.17 40.25 4.62
CA ILE A 155 -41.08 41.41 4.69
C ILE A 155 -40.26 42.69 4.43
#